data_AF-A0A1G4NXM2-F1
#
_entry.id   AF-A0A1G4NXM2-F1
#
_cell.length_a   1.000
_cell.length_b   1.000
_cell.length_c   1.000
_cell.angle_alpha   90.00
_cell.angle_beta   90.00
_cell.angle_gamma   90.00
#
_symmetry.space_group_name_H-M   'P 1'
#
loop_
_entity.id
_entity.type
_entity.pdbx_description
1 polymer ?
#
loop_
_entity_poly.entity_id
_entity_poly.type
_entity_poly.pdbx_seq_one_letter_code
_entity_poly.pdbx_strand_id
1 'polypeptide(L)'
;MLNQDSLIKYHEQLPPQNNLAEEIVLGGILVNIEIMQLAINELITESFCLETHQIIYRTIIEIYITKDYVDSIILINTLWDLNLLNHIGGIRKILNLLKNAQIFISQDLTYPTAQYYINLIKDKYLRRLLIQHGYNIIKLAYISSITPKTLFTKTNKYLENIQNQLTYAKDDNMSFLLSNLLINLQEEYSINNNKMVMSGFTDLDKISHGFKAGDLIVIAGRPSMGKTSFSLNIATNLIQKHSQSICIFSLEMSREQILYKLMSMLAEVSINKLQLGHINTIDWVNVQKAANQLVKSQIHINDNSNMSLSNLTNTAKTIKNTCQNLQLIIIDYLQLIQFDTTTITNRAEELSYITRSLKILAKELCVPIIVLSQLNRNVENRVNKQPMLSDLRESGCIGYHNKIIKTTYSLILYTRPLRYQQTQQSYLKPQIRQTQKQYGYYFTQSGNCICHLTHNHPVLTEIGWKRADTIKQNTYIENHNWYLKKNKRNSPVSYIISNFIKDIMYDLHIHETTSFICNSQYILHNSIEQDADLVLMLYREAYYNNQIIQDKQITNLIIAKHRNGPTGNIELQFNPTFSSFHNL
;
A
#
# COMPACT_ATOMS: atom_id res chain seq x y z
N MET A 1 -46.67 17.80 35.04
CA MET A 1 -46.27 16.69 34.16
C MET A 1 -44.76 16.65 34.15
N LEU A 2 -44.19 15.60 34.72
CA LEU A 2 -42.77 15.31 34.75
C LEU A 2 -42.25 15.17 33.31
N ASN A 3 -41.17 15.87 32.97
CA ASN A 3 -40.15 15.32 32.10
C ASN A 3 -38.82 15.82 32.65
N GLN A 4 -38.23 14.95 33.47
CA GLN A 4 -36.86 15.04 33.94
C GLN A 4 -35.97 14.99 32.70
N ASP A 5 -35.28 16.09 32.42
CA ASP A 5 -34.01 16.06 31.69
C ASP A 5 -33.02 15.23 32.51
N SER A 6 -33.05 13.92 32.30
CA SER A 6 -32.01 13.02 32.76
C SER A 6 -30.77 13.26 31.90
N LEU A 7 -30.04 14.33 32.19
CA LEU A 7 -28.60 14.39 31.92
C LEU A 7 -27.97 13.25 32.72
N ILE A 8 -27.93 12.06 32.12
CA ILE A 8 -27.24 10.90 32.67
C ILE A 8 -25.80 11.34 32.91
N LYS A 9 -25.43 11.56 34.17
CA LYS A 9 -24.04 11.73 34.55
C LYS A 9 -23.34 10.43 34.20
N TYR A 10 -22.65 10.39 33.06
CA TYR A 10 -21.85 9.25 32.61
C TYR A 10 -20.84 8.74 33.67
N HIS A 11 -20.57 9.54 34.71
CA HIS A 11 -19.67 9.20 35.81
C HIS A 11 -20.30 8.39 36.95
N GLU A 12 -21.63 8.24 37.02
CA GLU A 12 -22.32 7.53 38.13
C GLU A 12 -22.78 6.11 37.75
N GLN A 13 -22.67 5.69 36.49
CA GLN A 13 -23.02 4.34 36.04
C GLN A 13 -21.81 3.40 36.06
N LEU A 14 -22.00 2.21 36.63
CA LEU A 14 -21.00 1.14 36.54
C LEU A 14 -20.72 0.81 35.06
N PRO A 15 -19.47 0.48 34.70
CA PRO A 15 -19.14 0.09 33.35
C PRO A 15 -19.99 -1.12 32.91
N PRO A 16 -20.38 -1.22 31.63
CA PRO A 16 -21.14 -2.35 31.11
C PRO A 16 -20.50 -3.69 31.47
N GLN A 17 -21.22 -4.50 32.24
CA GLN A 17 -20.73 -5.79 32.74
C GLN A 17 -21.87 -6.81 32.82
N ASN A 18 -21.51 -8.09 32.77
CA ASN A 18 -22.43 -9.19 33.04
C ASN A 18 -21.69 -10.29 33.81
N ASN A 19 -21.58 -10.11 35.12
CA ASN A 19 -20.79 -10.98 35.98
C ASN A 19 -21.32 -12.42 36.00
N LEU A 20 -22.64 -12.60 35.88
CA LEU A 20 -23.24 -13.94 35.83
C LEU A 20 -22.83 -14.69 34.55
N ALA A 21 -22.86 -14.03 33.40
CA ALA A 21 -22.40 -14.64 32.15
C ALA A 21 -20.90 -15.02 32.22
N GLU A 22 -20.06 -14.15 32.81
CA GLU A 22 -18.66 -14.44 33.04
C GLU A 22 -18.45 -15.67 33.96
N GLU A 23 -19.20 -15.75 35.07
CA GLU A 23 -19.10 -16.89 35.99
C GLU A 23 -19.56 -18.20 35.35
N ILE A 24 -20.64 -18.16 34.57
CA ILE A 24 -21.17 -19.32 33.84
C ILE A 24 -20.11 -19.82 32.84
N VAL A 25 -19.54 -18.93 32.01
CA VAL A 25 -18.53 -19.30 31.02
C VAL A 25 -17.26 -19.85 31.70
N LEU A 26 -16.73 -19.18 32.73
CA LEU A 26 -15.54 -19.66 33.44
C LEU A 26 -15.74 -21.03 34.10
N GLY A 27 -16.90 -21.26 34.71
CA GLY A 27 -17.21 -22.58 35.24
C GLY A 27 -17.40 -23.62 34.12
N GLY A 28 -18.05 -23.24 33.01
CA GLY A 28 -18.26 -24.11 31.85
C GLY A 28 -16.95 -24.58 31.23
N ILE A 29 -15.97 -23.69 31.16
CA ILE A 29 -14.61 -23.99 30.70
C ILE A 29 -13.93 -25.08 31.55
N LEU A 30 -14.19 -25.11 32.87
CA LEU A 30 -13.63 -26.14 33.77
C LEU A 30 -14.38 -27.48 33.69
N VAL A 31 -15.59 -27.50 33.14
CA VAL A 31 -16.44 -28.71 33.05
C VAL A 31 -16.34 -29.36 31.68
N ASN A 32 -16.31 -28.57 30.59
CA ASN A 32 -16.33 -29.07 29.22
C ASN A 32 -15.22 -28.42 28.36
N ILE A 33 -14.42 -29.27 27.72
CA ILE A 33 -13.34 -28.87 26.82
C ILE A 33 -13.83 -28.18 25.54
N GLU A 34 -15.04 -28.46 25.07
CA GLU A 34 -15.61 -27.78 23.90
C GLU A 34 -15.86 -26.29 24.19
N ILE A 35 -16.33 -25.97 25.40
CA ILE A 35 -16.53 -24.60 25.85
C ILE A 35 -15.19 -23.89 26.01
N MET A 36 -14.16 -24.60 26.49
CA MET A 36 -12.78 -24.10 26.52
C MET A 36 -12.32 -23.69 25.12
N GLN A 37 -12.45 -24.57 24.12
CA GLN A 37 -12.01 -24.29 22.76
C GLN A 37 -12.76 -23.08 22.16
N LEU A 38 -14.07 -23.00 22.38
CA LEU A 38 -14.86 -21.84 21.97
C LEU A 38 -14.39 -20.56 22.65
N ALA A 39 -14.21 -20.59 23.97
CA ALA A 39 -13.77 -19.43 24.73
C ALA A 39 -12.38 -18.96 24.31
N ILE A 40 -11.41 -19.86 24.13
CA ILE A 40 -10.05 -19.51 23.69
C ILE A 40 -10.06 -18.85 22.31
N ASN A 41 -10.89 -19.33 21.38
CA ASN A 41 -10.97 -18.76 20.04
C ASN A 41 -11.63 -17.37 20.03
N GLU A 42 -12.53 -17.11 20.98
CA GLU A 42 -13.42 -15.95 20.93
C GLU A 42 -13.16 -14.87 21.98
N LEU A 43 -12.52 -15.20 23.10
CA LEU A 43 -12.35 -14.32 24.26
C LEU A 43 -10.87 -14.12 24.61
N ILE A 44 -10.49 -12.85 24.75
CA ILE A 44 -9.23 -12.41 25.35
C ILE A 44 -9.40 -12.19 26.85
N THR A 45 -8.31 -12.18 27.61
CA THR A 45 -8.34 -12.01 29.07
C THR A 45 -9.01 -10.71 29.51
N GLU A 46 -8.83 -9.63 28.76
CA GLU A 46 -9.44 -8.32 29.05
C GLU A 46 -10.96 -8.27 28.81
N SER A 47 -11.53 -9.32 28.18
CA SER A 47 -12.98 -9.42 27.95
C SER A 47 -13.79 -9.55 29.24
N PHE A 48 -13.16 -10.00 30.33
CA PHE A 48 -13.77 -10.11 31.65
C PHE A 48 -13.70 -8.77 32.39
N CYS A 49 -14.79 -8.36 33.05
CA CYS A 49 -14.87 -7.08 33.75
C CYS A 49 -14.13 -7.10 35.08
N LEU A 50 -14.22 -8.20 35.82
CA LEU A 50 -13.61 -8.34 37.14
C LEU A 50 -12.18 -8.84 37.02
N GLU A 51 -11.25 -8.18 37.70
CA GLU A 51 -9.84 -8.59 37.74
C GLU A 51 -9.67 -10.04 38.23
N THR A 52 -10.51 -10.47 39.18
CA THR A 52 -10.52 -11.87 39.65
C THR A 52 -10.85 -12.87 38.54
N HIS A 53 -11.79 -12.54 37.67
CA HIS A 53 -12.15 -13.36 36.51
C HIS A 53 -11.05 -13.36 35.45
N GLN A 54 -10.39 -12.21 35.23
CA GLN A 54 -9.24 -12.11 34.33
C GLN A 54 -8.08 -13.00 34.78
N ILE A 55 -7.77 -13.00 36.08
CA ILE A 55 -6.72 -13.84 36.66
C ILE A 55 -7.07 -15.33 36.47
N ILE A 56 -8.31 -15.72 36.74
CA ILE A 56 -8.78 -17.10 36.56
C ILE A 56 -8.66 -17.51 35.09
N TYR A 57 -9.16 -16.70 34.15
CA TYR A 57 -9.09 -17.03 32.73
C TYR A 57 -7.65 -17.10 32.20
N ARG A 58 -6.78 -16.16 32.61
CA ARG A 58 -5.36 -16.17 32.21
C ARG A 58 -4.66 -17.45 32.68
N THR A 59 -4.87 -17.83 33.93
CA THR A 59 -4.27 -19.04 34.50
C THR A 59 -4.82 -20.30 33.82
N ILE A 60 -6.11 -20.35 33.51
CA ILE A 60 -6.70 -21.41 32.69
C ILE A 60 -5.98 -21.54 31.35
N ILE A 61 -5.77 -20.44 30.62
CA ILE A 61 -5.05 -20.45 29.33
C ILE A 61 -3.61 -20.96 29.49
N GLU A 62 -2.88 -20.48 30.50
CA GLU A 62 -1.49 -20.90 30.76
C GLU A 62 -1.40 -22.42 31.02
N ILE A 63 -2.35 -22.97 31.77
CA ILE A 63 -2.43 -24.42 32.03
C ILE A 63 -2.78 -25.16 30.74
N TYR A 64 -3.75 -24.67 29.98
CA TYR A 64 -4.17 -25.30 28.73
C TYR A 64 -3.02 -25.38 27.73
N ILE A 65 -2.25 -24.30 27.56
CA ILE A 65 -1.06 -24.28 26.69
C ILE A 65 0.00 -25.31 27.10
N THR A 66 0.11 -25.61 28.40
CA THR A 66 1.16 -26.51 28.91
C THR A 66 0.72 -27.97 29.00
N LYS A 67 -0.57 -28.24 29.21
CA LYS A 67 -1.08 -29.58 29.53
C LYS A 67 -2.22 -30.07 28.62
N ASP A 68 -2.67 -29.26 27.66
CA ASP A 68 -3.83 -29.50 26.77
C ASP A 68 -5.15 -29.86 27.49
N TYR A 69 -5.18 -29.72 28.82
CA TYR A 69 -6.31 -30.06 29.66
C TYR A 69 -6.29 -29.24 30.95
N VAL A 70 -7.46 -28.79 31.37
CA VAL A 70 -7.65 -28.01 32.60
C VAL A 70 -8.83 -28.58 33.38
N ASP A 71 -8.62 -28.79 34.66
CA ASP A 71 -9.68 -29.10 35.63
C ASP A 71 -9.52 -28.17 36.83
N SER A 72 -10.60 -28.02 37.59
CA SER A 72 -10.70 -27.29 38.85
C SER A 72 -9.57 -27.58 39.83
N ILE A 73 -9.15 -28.83 40.01
CA ILE A 73 -8.05 -29.20 40.93
C ILE A 73 -6.71 -28.66 40.42
N ILE A 74 -6.45 -28.80 39.12
CA ILE A 74 -5.22 -28.29 38.49
C ILE A 74 -5.18 -26.77 38.64
N LEU A 75 -6.30 -26.09 38.36
CA LEU A 75 -6.43 -24.65 38.52
C LEU A 75 -6.17 -24.22 39.97
N ILE A 76 -6.78 -24.88 40.96
CA ILE A 76 -6.58 -24.57 42.39
C ILE A 76 -5.10 -24.70 42.78
N ASN A 77 -4.45 -25.80 42.41
CA ASN A 77 -3.04 -26.03 42.76
C ASN A 77 -2.14 -24.96 42.13
N THR A 78 -2.32 -24.65 40.85
CA THR A 78 -1.53 -23.61 40.18
C THR A 78 -1.76 -22.22 40.77
N LEU A 79 -2.99 -21.87 41.13
CA LEU A 79 -3.29 -20.60 41.80
C LEU A 79 -2.71 -20.54 43.22
N TRP A 80 -2.61 -21.68 43.90
CA TRP A 80 -1.98 -21.79 45.20
C TRP A 80 -0.46 -21.62 45.08
N ASP A 81 0.18 -22.31 44.14
CA ASP A 81 1.62 -22.19 43.85
C ASP A 81 2.01 -20.75 43.47
N LEU A 82 1.13 -20.06 42.73
CA LEU A 82 1.30 -18.66 42.34
C LEU A 82 0.91 -17.64 43.44
N ASN A 83 0.45 -18.09 44.61
CA ASN A 83 -0.07 -17.24 45.70
C ASN A 83 -1.26 -16.33 45.31
N LEU A 84 -1.99 -16.67 44.24
CA LEU A 84 -3.14 -15.90 43.73
C LEU A 84 -4.49 -16.40 44.26
N LEU A 85 -4.53 -17.60 44.86
CA LEU A 85 -5.77 -18.24 45.31
C LEU A 85 -6.56 -17.37 46.30
N ASN A 86 -5.89 -16.73 47.26
CA ASN A 86 -6.56 -15.86 48.22
C ASN A 86 -7.10 -14.57 47.56
N HIS A 87 -6.41 -14.07 46.53
CA HIS A 87 -6.78 -12.85 45.82
C HIS A 87 -8.07 -13.01 44.99
N ILE A 88 -8.33 -14.21 44.46
CA ILE A 88 -9.54 -14.49 43.68
C ILE A 88 -10.77 -14.82 44.55
N GLY A 89 -10.63 -14.86 45.88
CA GLY A 89 -11.71 -15.24 46.81
C GLY A 89 -11.65 -16.70 47.30
N GLY A 90 -10.51 -17.37 47.11
CA GLY A 90 -10.24 -18.72 47.60
C GLY A 90 -10.98 -19.82 46.84
N ILE A 91 -10.88 -21.04 47.37
CA ILE A 91 -11.50 -22.25 46.80
C ILE A 91 -13.01 -22.07 46.61
N ARG A 92 -13.67 -21.33 47.52
CA ARG A 92 -15.12 -21.06 47.46
C ARG A 92 -15.54 -20.37 46.17
N LYS A 93 -14.72 -19.46 45.63
CA LYS A 93 -15.03 -18.80 44.35
C LYS A 93 -15.08 -19.80 43.20
N ILE A 94 -14.09 -20.69 43.12
CA ILE A 94 -14.01 -21.73 42.08
C ILE A 94 -15.18 -22.71 42.19
N LEU A 95 -15.54 -23.13 43.41
CA LEU A 95 -16.72 -23.96 43.63
C LEU A 95 -18.03 -23.28 43.20
N ASN A 96 -18.16 -21.97 43.41
CA ASN A 96 -19.32 -21.22 42.93
C ASN A 96 -19.36 -21.12 41.39
N LEU A 97 -18.21 -20.98 40.72
CA LEU A 97 -18.13 -21.04 39.25
C LEU A 97 -18.65 -22.39 38.74
N LEU A 98 -18.18 -23.49 39.31
CA LEU A 98 -18.63 -24.84 38.96
C LEU A 98 -20.13 -25.03 39.21
N LYS A 99 -20.66 -24.47 40.31
CA LYS A 99 -22.10 -24.52 40.60
C LYS A 99 -22.92 -23.80 39.53
N ASN A 100 -22.48 -22.61 39.09
CA ASN A 100 -23.19 -21.84 38.07
C ASN A 100 -23.08 -22.48 36.67
N ALA A 101 -22.05 -23.28 36.43
CA ALA A 101 -21.83 -24.00 35.17
C ALA A 101 -22.66 -25.28 35.01
N GLN A 102 -23.47 -25.66 36.00
CA GLN A 102 -24.36 -26.83 35.91
C GLN A 102 -25.33 -26.76 34.72
N ILE A 103 -25.57 -25.56 34.19
CA ILE A 103 -26.36 -25.33 32.97
C ILE A 103 -25.80 -26.12 31.77
N PHE A 104 -24.50 -26.40 31.73
CA PHE A 104 -23.84 -27.10 30.62
C PHE A 104 -23.86 -28.64 30.72
N ILE A 105 -24.49 -29.21 31.75
CA ILE A 105 -24.56 -30.68 31.95
C ILE A 105 -25.46 -31.36 30.91
N SER A 106 -26.48 -30.66 30.40
CA SER A 106 -27.33 -31.18 29.32
C SER A 106 -26.59 -31.11 27.97
N GLN A 107 -26.35 -32.26 27.34
CA GLN A 107 -25.49 -32.39 26.15
C GLN A 107 -26.05 -31.71 24.89
N ASP A 108 -27.38 -31.65 24.73
CA ASP A 108 -27.97 -31.21 23.44
C ASP A 108 -27.89 -29.70 23.17
N LEU A 109 -27.63 -28.87 24.19
CA LEU A 109 -27.69 -27.41 24.08
C LEU A 109 -26.39 -26.72 24.53
N THR A 110 -25.31 -27.47 24.79
CA THR A 110 -24.07 -26.92 25.36
C THR A 110 -23.43 -25.86 24.45
N TYR A 111 -23.29 -26.14 23.16
CA TYR A 111 -22.70 -25.21 22.19
C TYR A 111 -23.52 -23.91 22.02
N PRO A 112 -24.82 -23.94 21.67
CA PRO A 112 -25.58 -22.71 21.45
C PRO A 112 -25.72 -21.86 22.72
N THR A 113 -25.81 -22.48 23.89
CA THR A 113 -25.85 -21.76 25.17
C THR A 113 -24.50 -21.12 25.50
N ALA A 114 -23.39 -21.82 25.30
CA ALA A 114 -22.05 -21.27 25.50
C ALA A 114 -21.81 -20.08 24.57
N GLN A 115 -22.15 -20.21 23.29
CA GLN A 115 -22.03 -19.13 22.31
C GLN A 115 -22.85 -17.90 22.70
N TYR A 116 -24.07 -18.09 23.21
CA TYR A 116 -24.92 -16.99 23.68
C TYR A 116 -24.24 -16.20 24.81
N TYR A 117 -23.70 -16.87 25.83
CA TYR A 117 -23.02 -16.20 26.94
C TYR A 117 -21.70 -15.55 26.53
N ILE A 118 -20.92 -16.20 25.66
CA ILE A 118 -19.69 -15.61 25.09
C ILE A 118 -20.02 -14.33 24.31
N ASN A 119 -21.08 -14.33 23.49
CA ASN A 119 -21.54 -13.14 22.78
C ASN A 119 -22.00 -12.02 23.73
N LEU A 120 -22.62 -12.35 24.86
CA LEU A 120 -22.96 -11.37 25.90
C LEU A 120 -21.70 -10.73 26.52
N ILE A 121 -20.67 -11.53 26.82
CA ILE A 121 -19.40 -11.00 27.35
C ILE A 121 -18.75 -10.08 26.32
N LYS A 122 -18.72 -10.48 25.04
CA LYS A 122 -18.22 -9.68 23.92
C LYS A 122 -18.94 -8.33 23.78
N ASP A 123 -20.27 -8.31 23.82
CA ASP A 123 -21.06 -7.06 23.78
C ASP A 123 -20.67 -6.12 24.92
N LYS A 124 -20.53 -6.64 26.16
CA LYS A 124 -20.14 -5.82 27.30
C LYS A 124 -18.70 -5.33 27.18
N TYR A 125 -17.77 -6.18 26.76
CA TYR A 125 -16.39 -5.79 26.51
C TYR A 125 -16.27 -4.68 25.47
N LEU A 126 -16.97 -4.81 24.33
CA LEU A 126 -16.97 -3.81 23.26
C LEU A 126 -17.49 -2.46 23.76
N ARG A 127 -18.57 -2.46 24.54
CA ARG A 127 -19.09 -1.23 25.16
C ARG A 127 -18.10 -0.59 26.12
N ARG A 128 -17.37 -1.39 26.92
CA ARG A 128 -16.30 -0.87 27.79
C ARG A 128 -15.15 -0.27 27.00
N LEU A 129 -14.71 -0.93 25.92
CA LEU A 129 -13.69 -0.40 25.01
C LEU A 129 -14.12 0.94 24.39
N LEU A 130 -15.37 1.05 23.92
CA LEU A 130 -15.92 2.30 23.39
C LEU A 130 -15.87 3.43 24.42
N ILE A 131 -16.27 3.16 25.66
CA ILE A 131 -16.21 4.15 26.75
C ILE A 131 -14.76 4.57 27.02
N GLN A 132 -13.84 3.60 27.15
CA GLN A 132 -12.44 3.86 27.43
C GLN A 132 -11.77 4.67 26.31
N HIS A 133 -11.93 4.26 25.06
CA HIS A 133 -11.36 4.96 23.91
C HIS A 133 -12.04 6.31 23.69
N GLY A 134 -13.36 6.41 23.85
CA GLY A 134 -14.08 7.69 23.79
C GLY A 134 -13.56 8.69 24.81
N TYR A 135 -13.33 8.25 26.05
CA TYR A 135 -12.73 9.10 27.08
C TYR A 135 -11.30 9.53 26.75
N ASN A 136 -10.50 8.64 26.15
CA ASN A 136 -9.15 8.99 25.68
C ASN A 136 -9.18 9.99 24.52
N ILE A 137 -10.15 9.90 23.62
CA ILE A 137 -10.35 10.86 22.53
C ILE A 137 -10.72 12.24 23.10
N ILE A 138 -11.64 12.29 24.07
CA ILE A 138 -12.00 13.53 24.78
C ILE A 138 -10.76 14.14 25.45
N LYS A 139 -9.98 13.33 26.18
CA LYS A 139 -8.72 13.78 26.79
C LYS A 139 -7.73 14.34 25.77
N LEU A 140 -7.58 13.68 24.61
CA LEU A 140 -6.71 14.15 23.54
C LEU A 140 -7.16 15.51 22.99
N ALA A 141 -8.47 15.74 22.87
CA ALA A 141 -9.02 16.99 22.35
C ALA A 141 -8.74 18.20 23.25
N TYR A 142 -8.60 18.01 24.57
CA TYR A 142 -8.24 19.09 25.51
C TYR A 142 -6.76 19.49 25.48
N ILE A 143 -5.88 18.69 24.87
CA ILE A 143 -4.44 18.96 24.86
C ILE A 143 -4.10 19.90 23.70
N SER A 144 -3.86 21.18 24.01
CA SER A 144 -3.58 22.24 23.03
C SER A 144 -2.21 22.14 22.34
N SER A 145 -1.29 21.32 22.85
CA SER A 145 0.08 21.17 22.31
C SER A 145 0.21 20.18 21.15
N ILE A 146 -0.87 19.48 20.78
CA ILE A 146 -0.86 18.42 19.75
C ILE A 146 -1.29 19.01 18.40
N THR A 147 -0.56 18.69 17.33
CA THR A 147 -0.92 19.14 15.98
C THR A 147 -2.18 18.44 15.47
N PRO A 148 -3.05 19.09 14.67
CA PRO A 148 -4.30 18.49 14.18
C PRO A 148 -4.09 17.14 13.45
N LYS A 149 -2.99 17.02 12.68
CA LYS A 149 -2.63 15.77 11.98
C LYS A 149 -2.35 14.63 12.96
N THR A 150 -1.65 14.89 14.06
CA THR A 150 -1.32 13.86 15.07
C THR A 150 -2.50 13.53 15.98
N LEU A 151 -3.42 14.47 16.18
CA LEU A 151 -4.70 14.22 16.83
C LEU A 151 -5.52 13.23 16.00
N PHE A 152 -5.67 13.49 14.69
CA PHE A 152 -6.44 12.64 13.78
C PHE A 152 -5.87 11.22 13.65
N THR A 153 -4.54 11.07 13.57
CA THR A 153 -3.92 9.73 13.50
C THR A 153 -4.13 8.93 14.78
N LYS A 154 -4.04 9.56 15.96
CA LYS A 154 -4.30 8.89 17.23
C LYS A 154 -5.77 8.51 17.40
N THR A 155 -6.70 9.36 16.98
CA THR A 155 -8.14 9.03 17.01
C THR A 155 -8.46 7.87 16.09
N ASN A 156 -7.92 7.85 14.87
CA ASN A 156 -8.11 6.73 13.94
C ASN A 156 -7.57 5.42 14.51
N LYS A 157 -6.39 5.45 15.16
CA LYS A 157 -5.83 4.26 15.79
C LYS A 157 -6.76 3.66 16.86
N TYR A 158 -7.45 4.49 17.65
CA TYR A 158 -8.42 3.99 18.62
C TYR A 158 -9.66 3.39 17.95
N LEU A 159 -10.14 3.98 16.86
CA LEU A 159 -11.27 3.44 16.09
C LEU A 159 -10.91 2.14 15.36
N GLU A 160 -9.72 2.06 14.76
CA GLU A 160 -9.20 0.84 14.13
C GLU A 160 -9.09 -0.31 15.13
N ASN A 161 -8.63 -0.05 16.36
CA ASN A 161 -8.58 -1.07 17.41
C ASN A 161 -9.97 -1.62 17.75
N ILE A 162 -11.00 -0.77 17.79
CA ILE A 162 -12.39 -1.21 18.02
C ILE A 162 -12.89 -2.03 16.82
N GLN A 163 -12.58 -1.61 15.59
CA GLN A 163 -12.95 -2.32 14.37
C GLN A 163 -12.31 -3.71 14.31
N ASN A 164 -11.04 -3.83 14.70
CA ASN A 164 -10.33 -5.11 14.72
C ASN A 164 -11.00 -6.13 15.66
N GLN A 165 -11.55 -5.67 16.78
CA GLN A 165 -12.29 -6.52 17.73
C GLN A 165 -13.63 -7.02 17.16
N LEU A 166 -14.25 -6.28 16.23
CA LEU A 166 -15.43 -6.74 15.50
C LEU A 166 -15.09 -7.74 14.39
N THR A 167 -13.85 -7.71 13.88
CA THR A 167 -13.42 -8.54 12.74
C THR A 167 -12.74 -9.86 13.13
N TYR A 168 -12.61 -10.19 14.43
CA TYR A 168 -12.21 -11.52 14.90
C TYR A 168 -13.33 -12.56 14.65
N ALA A 169 -13.57 -12.86 13.38
CA ALA A 169 -14.36 -13.98 12.88
C ALA A 169 -14.14 -14.23 11.36
N LYS A 170 -13.00 -13.81 10.80
CA LYS A 170 -12.60 -14.16 9.43
C LYS A 170 -11.10 -14.41 9.33
N ASP A 171 -10.57 -15.24 10.23
CA ASP A 171 -9.40 -16.01 9.81
C ASP A 171 -9.94 -17.08 8.85
N ASP A 172 -9.69 -16.86 7.56
CA ASP A 172 -10.02 -17.78 6.47
C ASP A 172 -9.32 -19.12 6.73
N ASN A 173 -9.99 -20.00 7.49
CA ASN A 173 -9.58 -21.39 7.62
C ASN A 173 -9.42 -21.95 6.19
N MET A 174 -8.34 -22.66 5.90
CA MET A 174 -8.07 -23.15 4.53
C MET A 174 -9.24 -23.98 3.98
N SER A 175 -9.99 -24.64 4.86
CA SER A 175 -11.24 -25.32 4.52
C SER A 175 -12.32 -24.38 3.98
N PHE A 176 -12.52 -23.20 4.59
CA PHE A 176 -13.46 -22.17 4.12
C PHE A 176 -13.00 -21.52 2.82
N LEU A 177 -11.69 -21.25 2.69
CA LEU A 177 -11.13 -20.69 1.46
C LEU A 177 -11.22 -21.69 0.30
N LEU A 178 -10.95 -22.97 0.57
CA LEU A 178 -11.11 -24.07 -0.40
C LEU A 178 -12.58 -24.29 -0.75
N SER A 179 -13.50 -24.27 0.21
CA SER A 179 -14.93 -24.39 -0.08
C SER A 179 -15.40 -23.23 -0.96
N ASN A 180 -15.00 -22.00 -0.64
CA ASN A 180 -15.34 -20.83 -1.46
C ASN A 180 -14.69 -20.93 -2.86
N LEU A 181 -13.44 -21.39 -2.98
CA LEU A 181 -12.81 -21.60 -4.28
C LEU A 181 -13.53 -22.66 -5.09
N LEU A 182 -13.89 -23.80 -4.50
CA LEU A 182 -14.59 -24.88 -5.17
C LEU A 182 -16.00 -24.47 -5.60
N ILE A 183 -16.72 -23.71 -4.76
CA ILE A 183 -18.01 -23.11 -5.12
C ILE A 183 -17.84 -22.15 -6.29
N ASN A 184 -16.87 -21.24 -6.24
CA ASN A 184 -16.60 -20.32 -7.34
C ASN A 184 -16.25 -21.07 -8.65
N LEU A 185 -15.45 -22.14 -8.60
CA LEU A 185 -15.09 -22.95 -9.77
C LEU A 185 -16.30 -23.70 -10.37
N GLN A 186 -17.23 -24.15 -9.53
CA GLN A 186 -18.48 -24.76 -9.99
C GLN A 186 -19.44 -23.75 -10.62
N GLU A 187 -19.54 -22.55 -10.03
CA GLU A 187 -20.36 -21.45 -10.56
C GLU A 187 -19.81 -20.87 -11.86
N GLU A 188 -18.48 -20.78 -12.02
CA GLU A 188 -17.81 -20.26 -13.23
C GLU A 188 -18.14 -21.06 -14.50
N TYR A 189 -18.59 -22.31 -14.37
CA TYR A 189 -19.03 -23.11 -15.53
C TYR A 189 -20.45 -22.79 -16.01
N SER A 190 -21.27 -22.11 -15.20
CA SER A 190 -22.71 -21.99 -15.45
C SER A 190 -23.21 -20.57 -15.74
N ILE A 191 -22.47 -19.51 -15.38
CA ILE A 191 -22.87 -18.13 -15.67
C ILE A 191 -21.64 -17.28 -15.99
N ASN A 192 -21.70 -16.51 -17.10
CA ASN A 192 -20.78 -15.42 -17.49
C ASN A 192 -20.71 -14.33 -16.39
N ASN A 193 -20.10 -14.63 -15.25
CA ASN A 193 -20.02 -13.72 -14.11
C ASN A 193 -18.71 -12.91 -14.15
N ASN A 194 -18.77 -11.75 -14.82
CA ASN A 194 -18.39 -10.40 -14.36
C ASN A 194 -17.26 -10.18 -13.31
N LYS A 195 -16.31 -11.09 -13.08
CA LYS A 195 -15.14 -10.81 -12.22
C LYS A 195 -13.92 -10.28 -12.97
N MET A 196 -13.88 -10.47 -14.29
CA MET A 196 -12.74 -10.10 -15.13
C MET A 196 -13.11 -8.94 -16.05
N VAL A 197 -12.31 -7.89 -16.02
CA VAL A 197 -12.49 -6.70 -16.85
C VAL A 197 -11.72 -6.92 -18.16
N MET A 198 -12.45 -7.20 -19.24
CA MET A 198 -11.85 -7.38 -20.56
C MET A 198 -11.41 -6.04 -21.15
N SER A 199 -10.22 -5.98 -21.75
CA SER A 199 -9.68 -4.76 -22.36
C SER A 199 -10.39 -4.39 -23.67
N GLY A 200 -10.99 -5.37 -24.34
CA GLY A 200 -11.59 -5.22 -25.67
C GLY A 200 -10.58 -5.38 -26.82
N PHE A 201 -9.30 -5.59 -26.51
CA PHE A 201 -8.30 -6.01 -27.48
C PHE A 201 -8.17 -7.53 -27.44
N THR A 202 -8.52 -8.19 -28.53
CA THR A 202 -8.70 -9.66 -28.57
C THR A 202 -7.41 -10.39 -28.20
N ASP A 203 -6.28 -9.97 -28.75
CA ASP A 203 -4.99 -10.61 -28.48
C ASP A 203 -4.43 -10.26 -27.09
N LEU A 204 -4.75 -9.08 -26.56
CA LEU A 204 -4.42 -8.73 -25.17
C LEU A 204 -5.24 -9.59 -24.20
N ASP A 205 -6.54 -9.72 -24.44
CA ASP A 205 -7.43 -10.51 -23.59
C ASP A 205 -7.09 -12.01 -23.66
N LYS A 206 -6.59 -12.51 -24.80
CA LYS A 206 -6.06 -13.89 -24.90
C LYS A 206 -4.84 -14.14 -24.03
N ILE A 207 -3.90 -13.18 -23.95
CA ILE A 207 -2.66 -13.34 -23.19
C ILE A 207 -2.84 -13.02 -21.70
N SER A 208 -3.59 -11.94 -21.41
CA SER A 208 -3.82 -11.46 -20.04
C SER A 208 -4.94 -12.22 -19.32
N HIS A 209 -5.87 -12.82 -20.06
CA HIS A 209 -7.15 -13.32 -19.55
C HIS A 209 -8.00 -12.23 -18.88
N GLY A 210 -7.90 -11.00 -19.37
CA GLY A 210 -8.54 -9.82 -18.79
C GLY A 210 -7.87 -9.33 -17.51
N PHE A 211 -8.30 -8.18 -17.00
CA PHE A 211 -7.79 -7.59 -15.77
C PHE A 211 -8.57 -8.10 -14.57
N LYS A 212 -7.89 -8.66 -13.58
CA LYS A 212 -8.52 -9.27 -12.40
C LYS A 212 -8.72 -8.22 -11.31
N ALA A 213 -9.74 -8.46 -10.47
CA ALA A 213 -9.98 -7.65 -9.29
C ALA A 213 -8.73 -7.59 -8.38
N GLY A 214 -8.29 -6.37 -8.09
CA GLY A 214 -7.11 -6.12 -7.25
C GLY A 214 -5.77 -6.12 -7.96
N ASP A 215 -5.73 -6.28 -9.29
CA ASP A 215 -4.51 -6.12 -10.08
C ASP A 215 -4.09 -4.64 -10.23
N LEU A 216 -2.78 -4.41 -10.20
CA LEU A 216 -2.17 -3.14 -10.59
C LEU A 216 -1.55 -3.31 -11.99
N ILE A 217 -2.11 -2.61 -12.97
CA ILE A 217 -1.68 -2.62 -14.37
C ILE A 217 -0.93 -1.33 -14.66
N VAL A 218 0.32 -1.43 -15.08
CA VAL A 218 1.14 -0.28 -15.48
C VAL A 218 1.17 -0.20 -16.99
N ILE A 219 0.75 0.93 -17.56
CA ILE A 219 0.87 1.22 -19.00
C ILE A 219 1.95 2.28 -19.19
N ALA A 220 3.02 1.89 -19.88
CA ALA A 220 4.20 2.71 -20.02
C ALA A 220 4.53 3.02 -21.48
N GLY A 221 5.26 4.11 -21.69
CA GLY A 221 5.66 4.57 -23.02
C GLY A 221 6.29 5.95 -22.98
N ARG A 222 7.03 6.29 -24.03
CA ARG A 222 7.55 7.65 -24.22
C ARG A 222 6.40 8.66 -24.46
N PRO A 223 6.65 9.98 -24.34
CA PRO A 223 5.68 11.00 -24.74
C PRO A 223 5.16 10.72 -26.16
N SER A 224 3.89 11.05 -26.40
CA SER A 224 3.23 10.89 -27.71
C SER A 224 3.06 9.45 -28.24
N MET A 225 3.44 8.42 -27.48
CA MET A 225 3.21 7.01 -27.85
C MET A 225 1.75 6.55 -27.74
N GLY A 226 0.86 7.39 -27.20
CA GLY A 226 -0.58 7.09 -27.09
C GLY A 226 -0.99 6.39 -25.79
N LYS A 227 -0.24 6.54 -24.69
CA LYS A 227 -0.59 5.94 -23.37
C LYS A 227 -2.02 6.27 -22.92
N THR A 228 -2.34 7.55 -22.83
CA THR A 228 -3.68 8.04 -22.45
C THR A 228 -4.74 7.58 -23.43
N SER A 229 -4.42 7.61 -24.73
CA SER A 229 -5.32 7.16 -25.79
C SER A 229 -5.65 5.67 -25.65
N PHE A 230 -4.66 4.84 -25.34
CA PHE A 230 -4.84 3.41 -25.15
C PHE A 230 -5.66 3.09 -23.88
N SER A 231 -5.40 3.77 -22.75
CA SER A 231 -6.20 3.57 -21.53
C SER A 231 -7.64 4.05 -21.67
N LEU A 232 -7.86 5.18 -22.37
CA LEU A 232 -9.21 5.64 -22.69
C LEU A 232 -9.92 4.70 -23.67
N ASN A 233 -9.21 4.08 -24.63
CA ASN A 233 -9.78 3.06 -25.50
C ASN A 233 -10.29 1.83 -24.73
N ILE A 234 -9.53 1.40 -23.71
CA ILE A 234 -9.99 0.33 -22.80
C ILE A 234 -11.26 0.77 -22.08
N ALA A 235 -11.31 2.00 -21.58
CA ALA A 235 -12.51 2.55 -20.95
C ALA A 235 -13.71 2.62 -21.92
N THR A 236 -13.52 3.01 -23.18
CA THR A 236 -14.60 3.05 -24.18
C THR A 236 -15.13 1.68 -24.53
N ASN A 237 -14.26 0.67 -24.64
CA ASN A 237 -14.66 -0.72 -24.90
C ASN A 237 -15.53 -1.27 -23.76
N LEU A 238 -15.23 -0.86 -22.53
CA LEU A 238 -15.98 -1.17 -21.33
C LEU A 238 -17.36 -0.46 -21.32
N ILE A 239 -17.40 0.84 -21.62
CA ILE A 239 -18.63 1.63 -21.71
C ILE A 239 -19.61 1.04 -22.74
N GLN A 240 -19.11 0.58 -23.88
CA GLN A 240 -19.94 -0.03 -24.94
C GLN A 240 -20.64 -1.33 -24.51
N LYS A 241 -20.11 -2.07 -23.53
CA LYS A 241 -20.66 -3.34 -23.04
C LYS A 241 -21.75 -3.20 -21.95
N HIS A 242 -22.23 -1.98 -21.70
CA HIS A 242 -23.32 -1.56 -20.79
C HIS A 242 -23.07 -1.59 -19.26
N SER A 243 -23.63 -0.57 -18.58
CA SER A 243 -23.78 -0.40 -17.11
C SER A 243 -22.52 -0.54 -16.25
N GLN A 244 -21.43 0.09 -16.66
CA GLN A 244 -20.16 0.04 -15.93
C GLN A 244 -19.85 1.40 -15.30
N SER A 245 -19.30 1.38 -14.09
CA SER A 245 -18.75 2.56 -13.44
C SER A 245 -17.23 2.55 -13.55
N ILE A 246 -16.68 3.65 -14.06
CA ILE A 246 -15.24 3.84 -14.30
C ILE A 246 -14.82 5.14 -13.61
N CYS A 247 -13.71 5.11 -12.90
CA CYS A 247 -13.10 6.30 -12.30
C CYS A 247 -11.80 6.65 -13.03
N ILE A 248 -11.65 7.92 -13.41
CA ILE A 248 -10.48 8.44 -14.09
C ILE A 248 -9.91 9.59 -13.26
N PHE A 249 -8.69 9.42 -12.79
CA PHE A 249 -7.87 10.48 -12.20
C PHE A 249 -6.92 11.01 -13.27
N SER A 250 -7.09 12.27 -13.66
CA SER A 250 -6.30 12.92 -14.69
C SER A 250 -5.50 14.08 -14.12
N LEU A 251 -4.23 13.84 -13.88
CA LEU A 251 -3.28 14.79 -13.34
C LEU A 251 -2.62 15.62 -14.44
N GLU A 252 -2.58 15.12 -15.68
CA GLU A 252 -1.96 15.80 -16.83
C GLU A 252 -2.97 16.53 -17.73
N MET A 253 -4.13 15.91 -18.00
CA MET A 253 -5.13 16.44 -18.92
C MET A 253 -6.36 17.00 -18.19
N SER A 254 -7.02 18.01 -18.76
CA SER A 254 -8.29 18.50 -18.20
C SER A 254 -9.44 17.53 -18.47
N ARG A 255 -10.49 17.61 -17.65
CA ARG A 255 -11.72 16.82 -17.84
C ARG A 255 -12.35 17.02 -19.22
N GLU A 256 -12.33 18.25 -19.74
CA GLU A 256 -12.85 18.56 -21.08
C GLU A 256 -12.06 17.83 -22.18
N GLN A 257 -10.73 17.81 -22.09
CA GLN A 257 -9.90 17.14 -23.08
C GLN A 257 -10.12 15.62 -23.08
N ILE A 258 -10.30 15.02 -21.89
CA ILE A 258 -10.66 13.60 -21.77
C ILE A 258 -12.03 13.34 -22.40
N LEU A 259 -13.00 14.21 -22.14
CA LEU A 259 -14.35 14.05 -22.68
C LEU A 259 -14.36 14.15 -24.21
N TYR A 260 -13.62 15.08 -24.81
CA TYR A 260 -13.45 15.14 -26.27
C TYR A 260 -12.83 13.87 -26.85
N LYS A 261 -11.84 13.28 -26.18
CA LYS A 261 -11.24 12.01 -26.61
C LYS A 261 -12.22 10.85 -26.53
N LEU A 262 -12.93 10.70 -25.41
CA LEU A 262 -13.96 9.67 -25.24
C LEU A 262 -15.07 9.80 -26.30
N MET A 263 -15.55 11.03 -26.54
CA MET A 263 -16.54 11.31 -27.58
C MET A 263 -16.03 10.99 -28.97
N SER A 264 -14.80 11.38 -29.30
CA SER A 264 -14.16 11.09 -30.58
C SER A 264 -14.06 9.58 -30.83
N MET A 265 -13.67 8.81 -29.81
CA MET A 265 -13.55 7.34 -29.88
C MET A 265 -14.91 6.65 -30.04
N LEU A 266 -15.94 7.11 -29.32
CA LEU A 266 -17.28 6.50 -29.36
C LEU A 266 -18.10 6.89 -30.60
N ALA A 267 -17.95 8.14 -31.07
CA ALA A 267 -18.71 8.66 -32.22
C ALA A 267 -18.00 8.45 -33.57
N GLU A 268 -16.73 8.05 -33.55
CA GLU A 268 -15.85 7.97 -34.73
C GLU A 268 -15.80 9.31 -35.51
N VAL A 269 -15.75 10.42 -34.75
CA VAL A 269 -15.62 11.79 -35.29
C VAL A 269 -14.32 12.38 -34.80
N SER A 270 -13.56 13.04 -35.68
CA SER A 270 -12.24 13.55 -35.32
C SER A 270 -12.30 14.60 -34.21
N ILE A 271 -11.30 14.59 -33.32
CA ILE A 271 -11.20 15.54 -32.19
C ILE A 271 -11.24 16.99 -32.68
N ASN A 272 -10.53 17.30 -33.77
CA ASN A 272 -10.49 18.64 -34.34
C ASN A 272 -11.86 19.12 -34.83
N LYS A 273 -12.68 18.23 -35.44
CA LYS A 273 -14.05 18.58 -35.86
C LYS A 273 -14.92 18.89 -34.66
N LEU A 274 -14.81 18.10 -33.58
CA LEU A 274 -15.57 18.30 -32.35
C LEU A 274 -15.20 19.62 -31.66
N GLN A 275 -13.90 19.94 -31.60
CA GLN A 275 -13.41 21.19 -30.98
C GLN A 275 -13.78 22.44 -31.78
N LEU A 276 -13.69 22.39 -33.11
CA LEU A 276 -14.03 23.51 -33.99
C LEU A 276 -15.54 23.65 -34.24
N GLY A 277 -16.35 22.66 -33.83
CA GLY A 277 -17.79 22.65 -34.07
C GLY A 277 -18.20 22.38 -35.53
N HIS A 278 -17.27 21.92 -36.39
CA HIS A 278 -17.54 21.56 -37.78
C HIS A 278 -18.13 20.14 -37.87
N ILE A 279 -19.37 19.98 -37.39
CA ILE A 279 -20.04 18.69 -37.29
C ILE A 279 -21.18 18.62 -38.33
N ASN A 280 -21.09 17.66 -39.25
CA ASN A 280 -22.14 17.42 -40.23
C ASN A 280 -23.37 16.78 -39.57
N THR A 281 -24.53 16.79 -40.25
CA THR A 281 -25.77 16.19 -39.71
C THR A 281 -25.64 14.72 -39.35
N ILE A 282 -24.87 13.94 -40.14
CA ILE A 282 -24.58 12.53 -39.86
C ILE A 282 -23.67 12.37 -38.64
N ASP A 283 -22.56 13.12 -38.59
CA ASP A 283 -21.62 13.13 -37.47
C ASP A 283 -22.35 13.51 -36.17
N TRP A 284 -23.30 14.45 -36.24
CA TRP A 284 -24.11 14.89 -35.09
C TRP A 284 -24.99 13.77 -34.52
N VAL A 285 -25.56 12.92 -35.38
CA VAL A 285 -26.32 11.74 -34.92
C VAL A 285 -25.42 10.76 -34.17
N ASN A 286 -24.18 10.56 -34.63
CA ASN A 286 -23.22 9.69 -33.94
C ASN A 286 -22.77 10.29 -32.60
N VAL A 287 -22.49 11.60 -32.57
CA VAL A 287 -22.18 12.36 -31.35
C VAL A 287 -23.32 12.24 -30.34
N GLN A 288 -24.58 12.39 -30.77
CA GLN A 288 -25.73 12.26 -29.88
C GLN A 288 -25.86 10.83 -29.31
N LYS A 289 -25.61 9.80 -30.12
CA LYS A 289 -25.59 8.40 -29.66
C LYS A 289 -24.49 8.18 -28.62
N ALA A 290 -23.27 8.66 -28.89
CA ALA A 290 -22.14 8.56 -27.97
C ALA A 290 -22.39 9.31 -26.65
N ALA A 291 -22.96 10.51 -26.70
CA ALA A 291 -23.34 11.27 -25.51
C ALA A 291 -24.36 10.52 -24.65
N ASN A 292 -25.38 9.93 -25.28
CA ASN A 292 -26.37 9.11 -24.58
C ASN A 292 -25.75 7.87 -23.93
N GLN A 293 -24.73 7.26 -24.54
CA GLN A 293 -23.99 6.15 -23.93
C GLN A 293 -23.18 6.62 -22.72
N LEU A 294 -22.46 7.74 -22.83
CA LEU A 294 -21.67 8.30 -21.73
C LEU A 294 -22.54 8.68 -20.54
N VAL A 295 -23.73 9.26 -20.76
CA VAL A 295 -24.67 9.61 -19.67
C VAL A 295 -25.21 8.36 -18.98
N LYS A 296 -25.42 7.27 -19.72
CA LYS A 296 -25.86 5.98 -19.14
C LYS A 296 -24.75 5.28 -18.36
N SER A 297 -23.48 5.52 -18.70
CA SER A 297 -22.34 5.02 -17.92
C SER A 297 -22.03 5.93 -16.73
N GLN A 298 -21.68 5.33 -15.59
CA GLN A 298 -21.31 6.09 -14.38
C GLN A 298 -19.81 6.41 -14.41
N ILE A 299 -19.41 7.43 -15.20
CA ILE A 299 -18.00 7.84 -15.32
C ILE A 299 -17.71 8.99 -14.35
N HIS A 300 -16.69 8.80 -13.50
CA HIS A 300 -16.19 9.83 -12.59
C HIS A 300 -14.83 10.32 -13.09
N ILE A 301 -14.72 11.59 -13.46
CA ILE A 301 -13.46 12.22 -13.87
C ILE A 301 -13.05 13.24 -12.82
N ASN A 302 -11.85 13.08 -12.28
CA ASN A 302 -11.22 14.03 -11.36
C ASN A 302 -9.92 14.56 -11.99
N ASP A 303 -9.90 15.86 -12.32
CA ASP A 303 -8.79 16.54 -12.99
C ASP A 303 -7.96 17.46 -12.07
N ASN A 304 -8.01 17.22 -10.76
CA ASN A 304 -7.20 17.97 -9.79
C ASN A 304 -5.70 17.67 -9.97
N SER A 305 -4.95 18.65 -10.49
CA SER A 305 -3.51 18.52 -10.78
C SER A 305 -2.60 18.33 -9.56
N ASN A 306 -3.01 18.85 -8.38
CA ASN A 306 -2.26 18.75 -7.12
C ASN A 306 -2.84 17.68 -6.19
N MET A 307 -3.00 16.44 -6.68
CA MET A 307 -3.58 15.37 -5.88
C MET A 307 -2.50 14.63 -5.08
N SER A 308 -2.63 14.64 -3.76
CA SER A 308 -1.82 13.79 -2.89
C SER A 308 -2.27 12.33 -2.95
N LEU A 309 -1.36 11.40 -2.65
CA LEU A 309 -1.69 9.98 -2.58
C LEU A 309 -2.82 9.68 -1.57
N SER A 310 -2.84 10.40 -0.44
CA SER A 310 -3.89 10.26 0.59
C SER A 310 -5.26 10.74 0.10
N ASN A 311 -5.31 11.82 -0.67
CA ASN A 311 -6.55 12.31 -1.27
C ASN A 311 -7.04 11.38 -2.39
N LEU A 312 -6.13 10.82 -3.20
CA LEU A 312 -6.46 9.83 -4.23
C LEU A 312 -7.11 8.59 -3.61
N THR A 313 -6.50 8.01 -2.58
CA THR A 313 -7.03 6.79 -1.93
C THR A 313 -8.39 7.05 -1.28
N ASN A 314 -8.55 8.19 -0.60
CA ASN A 314 -9.83 8.56 0.03
C ASN A 314 -10.93 8.79 -1.02
N THR A 315 -10.64 9.52 -2.10
CA THR A 315 -11.62 9.76 -3.17
C THR A 315 -12.02 8.46 -3.88
N ALA A 316 -11.05 7.57 -4.18
CA ALA A 316 -11.34 6.26 -4.74
C ALA A 316 -12.22 5.41 -3.81
N LYS A 317 -11.95 5.40 -2.50
CA LYS A 317 -12.77 4.73 -1.49
C LYS A 317 -14.19 5.31 -1.42
N THR A 318 -14.34 6.64 -1.44
CA THR A 318 -15.67 7.27 -1.45
C THR A 318 -16.47 6.88 -2.69
N ILE A 319 -15.83 6.87 -3.87
CA ILE A 319 -16.49 6.50 -5.12
C ILE A 319 -16.91 5.03 -5.10
N LYS A 320 -16.04 4.12 -4.61
CA LYS A 320 -16.39 2.70 -4.46
C LYS A 320 -17.58 2.48 -3.52
N ASN A 321 -17.70 3.29 -2.47
CA ASN A 321 -18.81 3.19 -1.52
C ASN A 321 -20.12 3.77 -2.08
N THR A 322 -20.05 4.82 -2.91
CA THR A 322 -21.24 5.41 -3.53
C THR A 322 -21.72 4.62 -4.74
N CYS A 323 -20.81 3.99 -5.48
CA CYS A 323 -21.11 3.27 -6.72
C CYS A 323 -21.22 1.77 -6.44
N GLN A 324 -22.38 1.17 -6.74
CA GLN A 324 -22.61 -0.27 -6.52
C GLN A 324 -21.65 -1.17 -7.32
N ASN A 325 -21.11 -0.72 -8.47
CA ASN A 325 -20.27 -1.55 -9.33
C ASN A 325 -19.14 -0.79 -10.04
N LEU A 326 -18.20 -0.20 -9.27
CA LEU A 326 -16.94 0.33 -9.83
C LEU A 326 -16.08 -0.82 -10.37
N GLN A 327 -15.80 -0.81 -11.67
CA GLN A 327 -15.08 -1.88 -12.37
C GLN A 327 -13.63 -1.54 -12.69
N LEU A 328 -13.30 -0.27 -12.92
CA LEU A 328 -11.96 0.13 -13.32
C LEU A 328 -11.60 1.51 -12.76
N ILE A 329 -10.36 1.66 -12.30
CA ILE A 329 -9.76 2.95 -11.96
C ILE A 329 -8.60 3.20 -12.93
N ILE A 330 -8.55 4.37 -13.55
CA ILE A 330 -7.46 4.83 -14.41
C ILE A 330 -6.79 6.04 -13.76
N ILE A 331 -5.46 6.06 -13.71
CA ILE A 331 -4.67 7.15 -13.15
C ILE A 331 -3.65 7.62 -14.21
N ASP A 332 -3.81 8.85 -14.69
CA ASP A 332 -2.97 9.49 -15.70
C ASP A 332 -2.27 10.74 -15.14
N TYR A 333 -1.00 10.73 -14.75
CA TYR A 333 -0.03 9.64 -14.75
C TYR A 333 0.78 9.63 -13.43
N LEU A 334 1.44 8.51 -13.14
CA LEU A 334 2.02 8.15 -11.85
C LEU A 334 2.94 9.23 -11.26
N GLN A 335 3.81 9.80 -12.09
CA GLN A 335 4.84 10.76 -11.66
C GLN A 335 4.29 12.12 -11.18
N LEU A 336 3.01 12.44 -11.42
CA LEU A 336 2.39 13.68 -10.95
C LEU A 336 1.71 13.54 -9.58
N ILE A 337 1.60 12.33 -9.03
CA ILE A 337 1.03 12.12 -7.70
C ILE A 337 1.98 12.76 -6.67
N GLN A 338 1.46 13.69 -5.88
CA GLN A 338 2.25 14.39 -4.88
C GLN A 338 2.41 13.59 -3.60
N PHE A 339 3.60 13.68 -3.01
CA PHE A 339 3.91 13.04 -1.74
C PHE A 339 3.85 14.03 -0.56
N ASP A 340 3.06 13.69 0.46
CA ASP A 340 2.75 14.59 1.59
C ASP A 340 3.91 14.74 2.60
N THR A 341 5.00 13.97 2.48
CA THR A 341 6.11 13.99 3.45
C THR A 341 7.42 14.45 2.82
N THR A 342 8.11 15.37 3.50
CA THR A 342 9.38 15.98 3.08
C THR A 342 10.61 15.10 3.29
N THR A 343 10.44 13.87 3.79
CA THR A 343 11.55 13.01 4.22
C THR A 343 12.15 12.14 3.11
N ILE A 344 11.40 11.88 2.03
CA ILE A 344 11.91 11.10 0.89
C ILE A 344 12.61 12.06 -0.07
N THR A 345 13.90 11.86 -0.27
CA THR A 345 14.73 12.71 -1.14
C THR A 345 14.86 12.15 -2.56
N ASN A 346 14.66 10.84 -2.74
CA ASN A 346 14.85 10.15 -4.00
C ASN A 346 13.51 9.88 -4.71
N ARG A 347 13.38 10.35 -5.95
CA ARG A 347 12.19 10.12 -6.79
C ARG A 347 11.91 8.63 -7.00
N ALA A 348 12.96 7.80 -7.13
CA ALA A 348 12.77 6.36 -7.27
C ALA A 348 12.00 5.77 -6.07
N GLU A 349 12.38 6.14 -4.84
CA GLU A 349 11.73 5.69 -3.60
C GLU A 349 10.29 6.22 -3.46
N GLU A 350 10.06 7.46 -3.88
CA GLU A 350 8.72 8.05 -3.92
C GLU A 350 7.79 7.23 -4.83
N LEU A 351 8.24 6.89 -6.04
CA LEU A 351 7.45 6.08 -6.98
C LEU A 351 7.28 4.64 -6.51
N SER A 352 8.29 4.04 -5.84
CA SER A 352 8.16 2.75 -5.17
C SER A 352 7.04 2.76 -4.13
N TYR A 353 6.99 3.82 -3.33
CA TYR A 353 5.96 3.95 -2.30
C TYR A 353 4.57 4.14 -2.91
N ILE A 354 4.46 4.98 -3.94
CA ILE A 354 3.21 5.24 -4.65
C ILE A 354 2.68 3.95 -5.27
N THR A 355 3.52 3.21 -6.02
CA THR A 355 3.12 1.96 -6.67
C THR A 355 2.67 0.89 -5.68
N ARG A 356 3.42 0.70 -4.58
CA ARG A 356 3.00 -0.19 -3.51
C ARG A 356 1.66 0.22 -2.89
N SER A 357 1.46 1.52 -2.65
CA SER A 357 0.22 2.03 -2.08
C SER A 357 -0.96 1.85 -3.02
N LEU A 358 -0.76 2.04 -4.33
CA LEU A 358 -1.78 1.75 -5.35
C LEU A 358 -2.09 0.26 -5.44
N LYS A 359 -1.10 -0.63 -5.30
CA LYS A 359 -1.34 -2.07 -5.25
C LYS A 359 -2.16 -2.49 -4.02
N ILE A 360 -1.87 -1.89 -2.87
CA ILE A 360 -2.67 -2.09 -1.65
C ILE A 360 -4.10 -1.57 -1.88
N LEU A 361 -4.26 -0.38 -2.45
CA LEU A 361 -5.57 0.19 -2.79
C LEU A 361 -6.36 -0.72 -3.75
N ALA A 362 -5.73 -1.24 -4.80
CA ALA A 362 -6.37 -2.16 -5.75
C ALA A 362 -6.94 -3.38 -5.02
N LYS A 363 -6.13 -4.01 -4.14
CA LYS A 363 -6.53 -5.15 -3.31
C LYS A 363 -7.65 -4.81 -2.33
N GLU A 364 -7.56 -3.67 -1.66
CA GLU A 364 -8.58 -3.22 -0.70
C GLU A 364 -9.94 -2.97 -1.38
N LEU A 365 -9.93 -2.38 -2.58
CA LEU A 365 -11.15 -2.08 -3.32
C LEU A 365 -11.69 -3.28 -4.11
N CYS A 366 -10.89 -4.33 -4.29
CA CYS A 366 -11.15 -5.43 -5.23
C CYS A 366 -11.47 -4.90 -6.64
N VAL A 367 -10.71 -3.91 -7.12
CA VAL A 367 -10.89 -3.28 -8.44
C VAL A 367 -9.54 -3.20 -9.16
N PRO A 368 -9.44 -3.54 -10.46
CA PRO A 368 -8.22 -3.33 -11.22
C PRO A 368 -7.90 -1.84 -11.33
N ILE A 369 -6.63 -1.48 -11.13
CA ILE A 369 -6.14 -0.12 -11.27
C ILE A 369 -5.16 -0.07 -12.44
N ILE A 370 -5.48 0.71 -13.46
CA ILE A 370 -4.57 1.08 -14.55
C ILE A 370 -3.87 2.37 -14.16
N VAL A 371 -2.55 2.36 -14.12
CA VAL A 371 -1.74 3.55 -13.90
C VAL A 371 -0.82 3.78 -15.10
N LEU A 372 -0.81 5.01 -15.61
CA LEU A 372 0.07 5.40 -16.70
C LEU A 372 1.43 5.81 -16.14
N SER A 373 2.51 5.41 -16.81
CA SER A 373 3.87 5.79 -16.43
C SER A 373 4.68 6.23 -17.64
N GLN A 374 5.49 7.27 -17.48
CA GLN A 374 6.43 7.69 -18.52
C GLN A 374 7.76 6.93 -18.43
N LEU A 375 8.29 6.52 -19.58
CA LEU A 375 9.62 5.92 -19.66
C LEU A 375 10.74 6.97 -19.64
N ASN A 376 11.89 6.56 -19.11
CA ASN A 376 13.10 7.35 -19.12
C ASN A 376 13.54 7.71 -20.56
N ARG A 377 14.16 8.89 -20.75
CA ARG A 377 14.66 9.38 -22.04
C ARG A 377 15.82 8.52 -22.58
N ASN A 378 16.51 7.77 -21.72
CA ASN A 378 17.62 6.91 -22.10
C ASN A 378 17.28 5.89 -23.21
N VAL A 379 16.01 5.51 -23.35
CA VAL A 379 15.51 4.65 -24.45
C VAL A 379 15.87 5.21 -25.81
N GLU A 380 15.84 6.53 -25.98
CA GLU A 380 16.05 7.19 -27.27
C GLU A 380 17.51 7.14 -27.73
N ASN A 381 18.44 6.95 -26.79
CA ASN A 381 19.87 6.84 -27.05
C ASN A 381 20.29 5.42 -27.46
N ARG A 382 19.44 4.41 -27.26
CA ARG A 382 19.72 3.03 -27.65
C ARG A 382 19.54 2.86 -29.16
N VAL A 383 20.36 1.99 -29.75
CA VAL A 383 20.20 1.59 -31.17
C VAL A 383 18.84 0.92 -31.37
N ASN A 384 18.52 -0.06 -30.51
CA ASN A 384 17.16 -0.58 -30.40
C ASN A 384 16.37 0.25 -29.38
N LYS A 385 15.39 1.01 -29.88
CA LYS A 385 14.52 1.90 -29.10
C LYS A 385 13.30 1.19 -28.52
N GLN A 386 13.19 -0.12 -28.66
CA GLN A 386 12.14 -0.92 -28.03
C GLN A 386 12.27 -0.83 -26.50
N PRO A 387 11.19 -0.51 -25.78
CA PRO A 387 11.23 -0.30 -24.34
C PRO A 387 11.42 -1.62 -23.59
N MET A 388 12.10 -1.54 -22.45
CA MET A 388 12.44 -2.63 -21.54
C MET A 388 11.99 -2.28 -20.12
N LEU A 389 11.82 -3.27 -19.24
CA LEU A 389 11.46 -3.03 -17.83
C LEU A 389 12.43 -2.06 -17.12
N SER A 390 13.73 -2.12 -17.46
CA SER A 390 14.72 -1.18 -16.92
C SER A 390 14.41 0.29 -17.20
N ASP A 391 13.64 0.60 -18.25
CA ASP A 391 13.32 1.97 -18.65
C ASP A 391 12.20 2.61 -17.83
N LEU A 392 11.48 1.81 -17.04
CA LEU A 392 10.55 2.28 -16.01
C LEU A 392 11.26 2.79 -14.76
N ARG A 393 12.56 2.52 -14.64
CA ARG A 393 13.36 3.01 -13.53
C ARG A 393 13.71 4.48 -13.77
N GLU A 394 13.16 5.36 -12.93
CA GLU A 394 13.69 6.71 -12.81
C GLU A 394 15.09 6.60 -12.21
N SER A 395 16.06 7.31 -12.81
CA SER A 395 17.48 7.23 -12.49
C SER A 395 17.73 7.26 -10.99
N GLY A 396 18.12 6.12 -10.41
CA GLY A 396 18.37 6.05 -8.98
C GLY A 396 18.52 4.64 -8.48
N CYS A 397 19.67 4.02 -8.71
CA CYS A 397 20.14 2.92 -7.87
C CYS A 397 21.66 3.05 -7.72
N ILE A 398 22.08 3.75 -6.65
CA ILE A 398 23.44 3.84 -6.10
C ILE A 398 24.29 4.98 -6.70
N GLY A 399 24.69 5.94 -5.85
CA GLY A 399 25.74 6.92 -6.13
C GLY A 399 27.09 6.49 -5.54
N TYR A 400 28.20 7.07 -6.01
CA TYR A 400 29.59 6.69 -5.67
C TYR A 400 29.93 6.66 -4.16
N HIS A 401 29.20 7.38 -3.30
CA HIS A 401 29.44 7.42 -1.85
C HIS A 401 28.67 6.39 -1.02
N ASN A 402 27.90 5.52 -1.68
CA ASN A 402 27.14 4.49 -1.02
C ASN A 402 28.09 3.37 -0.55
N LYS A 403 28.30 3.24 0.77
CA LYS A 403 28.99 2.08 1.36
C LYS A 403 28.09 0.87 1.25
N ILE A 404 28.30 0.03 0.24
CA ILE A 404 27.60 -1.24 0.06
C ILE A 404 28.26 -2.29 0.95
N ILE A 405 27.57 -2.72 2.00
CA ILE A 405 28.03 -3.83 2.85
C ILE A 405 27.29 -5.09 2.41
N LYS A 406 28.04 -6.11 1.96
CA LYS A 406 27.49 -7.45 1.71
C LYS A 406 27.26 -8.11 3.07
N THR A 407 26.02 -8.36 3.46
CA THR A 407 25.72 -9.17 4.65
C THR A 407 25.93 -10.63 4.30
N THR A 408 27.13 -11.14 4.52
CA THR A 408 27.32 -12.58 4.66
C THR A 408 26.89 -12.98 6.07
N TYR A 409 25.92 -13.89 6.11
CA TYR A 409 25.36 -14.57 7.28
C TYR A 409 24.18 -13.92 8.01
N SER A 410 23.18 -14.79 8.18
CA SER A 410 22.01 -14.71 9.05
C SER A 410 22.35 -14.13 10.43
N LEU A 411 21.83 -12.94 10.76
CA LEU A 411 21.90 -12.43 12.13
C LEU A 411 20.57 -11.85 12.58
N ILE A 412 19.91 -12.72 13.33
CA ILE A 412 18.98 -12.49 14.42
C ILE A 412 19.28 -11.19 15.17
N LEU A 413 18.21 -10.43 15.41
CA LEU A 413 18.12 -9.29 16.31
C LEU A 413 18.62 -9.66 17.71
N TYR A 414 19.80 -9.20 18.12
CA TYR A 414 20.09 -8.98 19.54
C TYR A 414 20.98 -7.76 19.79
N THR A 415 20.57 -7.04 20.82
CA THR A 415 21.13 -5.83 21.40
C THR A 415 22.43 -6.14 22.16
N ARG A 416 23.58 -5.64 21.69
CA ARG A 416 24.74 -5.19 22.51
C ARG A 416 25.86 -4.62 21.61
N PRO A 417 26.68 -3.68 22.13
CA PRO A 417 27.70 -3.02 21.33
C PRO A 417 28.93 -3.93 21.19
N LEU A 418 29.14 -4.49 20.00
CA LEU A 418 30.38 -5.20 19.68
C LEU A 418 31.49 -4.17 19.49
N ARG A 419 32.49 -4.25 20.36
CA ARG A 419 33.83 -3.67 20.15
C ARG A 419 34.35 -4.19 18.80
N TYR A 420 34.78 -3.26 17.97
CA TYR A 420 35.39 -3.51 16.68
C TYR A 420 36.73 -4.23 16.91
N GLN A 421 36.76 -5.55 16.74
CA GLN A 421 37.99 -6.28 16.43
C GLN A 421 37.96 -6.61 14.94
N GLN A 422 39.06 -6.28 14.27
CA GLN A 422 39.26 -6.44 12.83
C GLN A 422 38.85 -7.84 12.36
N THR A 423 37.92 -7.91 11.41
CA THR A 423 37.73 -9.11 10.59
C THR A 423 37.74 -8.72 9.11
N GLN A 424 38.47 -9.53 8.35
CA GLN A 424 38.92 -9.33 6.97
C GLN A 424 37.80 -8.89 6.01
N GLN A 425 38.04 -7.79 5.31
CA GLN A 425 37.17 -7.26 4.26
C GLN A 425 37.38 -8.04 2.97
N SER A 426 36.40 -8.84 2.55
CA SER A 426 36.33 -9.34 1.17
C SER A 426 35.63 -8.30 0.30
N TYR A 427 36.40 -7.40 -0.31
CA TYR A 427 35.91 -6.45 -1.30
C TYR A 427 35.50 -7.20 -2.58
N LEU A 428 34.24 -7.09 -2.98
CA LEU A 428 33.86 -7.44 -4.36
C LEU A 428 34.47 -6.40 -5.30
N LYS A 429 35.03 -6.86 -6.43
CA LYS A 429 35.36 -6.01 -7.59
C LYS A 429 34.13 -5.95 -8.49
N PRO A 430 33.28 -4.93 -8.39
CA PRO A 430 32.18 -4.81 -9.33
C PRO A 430 32.69 -4.43 -10.72
N GLN A 431 31.91 -4.74 -11.76
CA GLN A 431 32.22 -4.23 -13.09
C GLN A 431 31.90 -2.74 -13.14
N ILE A 432 32.97 -1.96 -13.19
CA ILE A 432 33.01 -0.50 -13.18
C ILE A 432 33.00 -0.01 -14.64
N ARG A 433 31.97 0.74 -15.08
CA ARG A 433 31.84 1.25 -16.45
C ARG A 433 32.18 2.73 -16.52
N GLN A 434 33.16 3.09 -17.34
CA GLN A 434 33.73 4.43 -17.43
C GLN A 434 32.80 5.46 -18.09
N THR A 435 32.65 6.63 -17.47
CA THR A 435 31.91 7.79 -17.99
C THR A 435 32.87 8.94 -18.37
N GLN A 436 32.34 10.00 -18.99
CA GLN A 436 33.12 11.12 -19.52
C GLN A 436 33.78 11.97 -18.41
N LYS A 437 34.88 12.67 -18.74
CA LYS A 437 35.66 13.49 -17.78
C LYS A 437 34.87 14.69 -17.24
N GLN A 438 34.71 14.78 -15.93
CA GLN A 438 34.02 15.87 -15.23
C GLN A 438 34.93 16.57 -14.20
N TYR A 439 34.62 17.81 -13.84
CA TYR A 439 35.36 18.55 -12.81
C TYR A 439 35.08 17.97 -11.42
N GLY A 440 36.16 17.61 -10.73
CA GLY A 440 36.18 17.12 -9.36
C GLY A 440 36.62 18.20 -8.37
N TYR A 441 35.99 18.20 -7.19
CA TYR A 441 36.15 19.16 -6.11
C TYR A 441 36.64 18.42 -4.86
N TYR A 442 37.84 18.75 -4.37
CA TYR A 442 38.39 18.15 -3.15
C TYR A 442 38.09 19.02 -1.94
N PHE A 443 37.46 18.42 -0.93
CA PHE A 443 37.23 19.02 0.37
C PHE A 443 38.30 18.54 1.34
N THR A 444 39.15 19.46 1.81
CA THR A 444 40.24 19.18 2.74
C THR A 444 39.96 19.78 4.11
N GLN A 445 40.37 19.05 5.16
CA GLN A 445 40.41 19.54 6.53
C GLN A 445 41.79 19.26 7.08
N SER A 446 42.47 20.29 7.61
CA SER A 446 43.82 20.18 8.18
C SER A 446 44.83 19.44 7.29
N GLY A 447 44.76 19.64 5.95
CA GLY A 447 45.68 19.05 4.98
C GLY A 447 45.33 17.65 4.46
N ASN A 448 44.33 16.95 5.02
CA ASN A 448 43.86 15.65 4.51
C ASN A 448 42.59 15.80 3.68
N CYS A 449 42.56 15.18 2.50
CA CYS A 449 41.38 15.12 1.65
C CYS A 449 40.34 14.16 2.25
N ILE A 450 39.14 14.67 2.53
CA ILE A 450 38.05 13.89 3.14
C ILE A 450 37.05 13.44 2.08
N CYS A 451 36.79 14.27 1.07
CA CYS A 451 35.79 13.96 0.06
C CYS A 451 36.18 14.56 -1.30
N HIS A 452 36.00 13.76 -2.36
CA HIS A 452 36.16 14.18 -3.75
C HIS A 452 34.80 14.08 -4.45
N LEU A 453 34.27 15.20 -4.89
CA LEU A 453 32.90 15.33 -5.40
C LEU A 453 32.88 15.86 -6.84
N THR A 454 31.87 15.48 -7.63
CA THR A 454 31.63 16.11 -8.93
C THR A 454 31.07 17.52 -8.74
N HIS A 455 31.35 18.43 -9.68
CA HIS A 455 30.91 19.83 -9.67
C HIS A 455 29.42 20.06 -9.36
N ASN A 456 28.54 19.16 -9.80
CA ASN A 456 27.09 19.24 -9.61
C ASN A 456 26.58 18.63 -8.30
N HIS A 457 27.45 18.03 -7.49
CA HIS A 457 27.04 17.35 -6.26
C HIS A 457 26.59 18.36 -5.20
N PRO A 458 25.37 18.24 -4.63
CA PRO A 458 24.90 19.15 -3.59
C PRO A 458 25.52 18.81 -2.23
N VAL A 459 26.02 19.84 -1.53
CA VAL A 459 26.61 19.79 -0.18
C VAL A 459 25.75 20.66 0.74
N LEU A 460 25.40 20.14 1.91
CA LEU A 460 24.58 20.85 2.89
C LEU A 460 25.45 21.88 3.65
N THR A 461 25.09 23.16 3.55
CA THR A 461 25.72 24.27 4.29
C THR A 461 24.72 24.87 5.29
N GLU A 462 25.15 25.79 6.18
CA GLU A 462 24.27 26.45 7.17
C GLU A 462 23.05 27.17 6.55
N ILE A 463 23.15 27.55 5.27
CA ILE A 463 22.10 28.26 4.53
C ILE A 463 21.29 27.29 3.63
N GLY A 464 21.55 25.97 3.74
CA GLY A 464 20.92 24.91 2.96
C GLY A 464 21.83 24.24 1.93
N TRP A 465 21.24 23.41 1.08
CA TRP A 465 21.96 22.65 0.05
C TRP A 465 22.52 23.57 -1.04
N LYS A 466 23.83 23.51 -1.26
CA LYS A 466 24.52 24.23 -2.34
C LYS A 466 25.33 23.25 -3.17
N ARG A 467 25.37 23.44 -4.49
CA ARG A 467 26.21 22.62 -5.38
C ARG A 467 27.69 22.88 -5.09
N ALA A 468 28.53 21.85 -5.19
CA ALA A 468 29.96 21.94 -4.89
C ALA A 468 30.67 23.07 -5.64
N ASP A 469 30.28 23.34 -6.89
CA ASP A 469 30.81 24.45 -7.70
C ASP A 469 30.42 25.86 -7.22
N THR A 470 29.34 25.98 -6.46
CA THR A 470 28.83 27.26 -5.93
C THR A 470 29.43 27.64 -4.57
N ILE A 471 30.28 26.79 -4.00
CA ILE A 471 30.85 26.95 -2.66
C ILE A 471 32.18 27.71 -2.75
N LYS A 472 32.29 28.84 -2.05
CA LYS A 472 33.50 29.68 -2.01
C LYS A 472 34.53 29.11 -1.04
N GLN A 473 35.81 29.41 -1.25
CA GLN A 473 36.86 29.08 -0.28
C GLN A 473 36.49 29.67 1.11
N ASN A 474 36.56 28.83 2.15
CA ASN A 474 36.27 29.12 3.56
C ASN A 474 34.79 29.15 4.01
N THR A 475 33.88 28.49 3.29
CA THR A 475 32.52 28.27 3.82
C THR A 475 32.49 27.19 4.89
N TYR A 476 31.82 27.46 6.01
CA TYR A 476 31.58 26.48 7.07
C TYR A 476 30.53 25.45 6.62
N ILE A 477 30.82 24.17 6.87
CA ILE A 477 29.93 23.04 6.57
C ILE A 477 29.62 22.36 7.89
N GLU A 478 28.33 22.29 8.26
CA GLU A 478 27.91 21.64 9.51
C GLU A 478 27.97 20.12 9.42
N ASN A 479 28.44 19.49 10.49
CA ASN A 479 28.46 18.04 10.63
C ASN A 479 27.35 17.61 11.60
N HIS A 480 26.17 17.26 11.08
CA HIS A 480 25.04 16.81 11.90
C HIS A 480 25.15 15.31 12.24
N ASN A 481 25.94 14.98 13.26
CA ASN A 481 25.90 13.67 13.91
C ASN A 481 24.67 13.57 14.84
N TRP A 482 23.51 13.19 14.30
CA TRP A 482 22.28 13.08 15.10
C TRP A 482 22.28 11.90 16.09
N TYR A 483 23.09 10.86 15.86
CA TYR A 483 23.09 9.63 16.67
C TYR A 483 24.04 9.64 17.89
N LEU A 484 24.86 10.68 18.11
CA LEU A 484 25.81 10.76 19.23
C LEU A 484 25.52 11.93 20.20
N LYS A 485 24.29 12.46 20.20
CA LYS A 485 23.91 13.56 21.09
C LYS A 485 23.61 13.04 22.50
N LYS A 486 24.62 13.05 23.38
CA LYS A 486 24.34 13.30 24.80
C LYS A 486 25.23 14.31 25.51
N ASN A 487 26.41 14.70 25.04
CA ASN A 487 27.18 15.79 25.68
C ASN A 487 28.33 16.28 24.80
N LYS A 488 28.21 17.48 24.20
CA LYS A 488 29.26 18.52 23.97
C LYS A 488 28.79 19.55 22.93
N ARG A 489 29.14 20.82 23.15
CA ARG A 489 28.88 21.97 22.26
C ARG A 489 29.56 21.76 20.90
N ASN A 490 28.86 22.03 19.81
CA ASN A 490 29.39 22.04 18.45
C ASN A 490 30.41 23.17 18.28
N SER A 491 31.56 22.87 17.69
CA SER A 491 32.42 23.86 17.02
C SER A 491 32.31 23.64 15.50
N PRO A 492 32.00 24.67 14.69
CA PRO A 492 31.96 24.51 13.23
C PRO A 492 33.34 24.11 12.72
N VAL A 493 33.39 23.13 11.82
CA VAL A 493 34.62 22.67 11.18
C VAL A 493 34.74 23.42 9.84
N SER A 494 35.85 24.12 9.64
CA SER A 494 36.14 24.77 8.36
C SER A 494 36.77 23.77 7.38
N TYR A 495 36.21 23.73 6.17
CA TYR A 495 36.78 22.98 5.05
C TYR A 495 37.37 23.94 4.03
N ILE A 496 38.53 23.59 3.49
CA ILE A 496 39.18 24.33 2.42
C ILE A 496 38.98 23.54 1.13
N ILE A 497 38.41 24.20 0.11
CA ILE A 497 38.31 23.64 -1.24
C ILE A 497 39.68 23.81 -1.89
N SER A 498 40.35 22.68 -2.16
CA SER A 498 41.66 22.66 -2.79
C SER A 498 41.57 22.00 -4.16
N ASN A 499 41.85 22.77 -5.20
CA ASN A 499 42.08 22.35 -6.58
C ASN A 499 40.90 21.78 -7.37
N PHE A 500 40.88 22.11 -8.67
CA PHE A 500 39.88 21.70 -9.64
C PHE A 500 40.56 20.87 -10.73
N ILE A 501 40.32 19.57 -10.76
CA ILE A 501 40.91 18.67 -11.77
C ILE A 501 39.79 17.95 -12.52
N LYS A 502 39.96 17.75 -13.83
CA LYS A 502 38.96 17.11 -14.69
C LYS A 502 39.27 15.62 -14.83
N ASP A 503 38.53 14.79 -14.07
CA ASP A 503 38.79 13.35 -13.92
C ASP A 503 37.65 12.47 -14.45
N ILE A 504 37.99 11.20 -14.69
CA ILE A 504 37.14 10.14 -15.23
C ILE A 504 36.29 9.51 -14.10
N MET A 505 34.99 9.29 -14.33
CA MET A 505 34.03 8.75 -13.34
C MET A 505 33.42 7.39 -13.80
N TYR A 506 32.67 6.63 -12.98
CA TYR A 506 32.22 5.26 -13.34
C TYR A 506 30.87 4.75 -12.75
N ASP A 507 30.21 3.76 -13.41
CA ASP A 507 28.94 3.03 -13.07
C ASP A 507 29.15 1.54 -12.65
N LEU A 508 28.16 0.85 -12.05
CA LEU A 508 28.35 -0.45 -11.33
C LEU A 508 27.23 -1.51 -11.57
N HIS A 509 27.56 -2.78 -11.90
CA HIS A 509 26.61 -3.90 -12.19
C HIS A 509 26.93 -5.21 -11.40
N ILE A 510 25.92 -5.97 -10.91
CA ILE A 510 26.10 -7.23 -10.11
C ILE A 510 25.14 -8.36 -10.58
N HIS A 511 25.58 -9.62 -10.50
CA HIS A 511 24.93 -10.81 -11.09
C HIS A 511 24.05 -11.67 -10.15
N GLU A 512 23.97 -11.41 -8.84
CA GLU A 512 23.18 -12.23 -7.88
C GLU A 512 22.17 -11.39 -7.07
N THR A 513 21.05 -12.00 -6.66
CA THR A 513 20.00 -11.36 -5.84
C THR A 513 20.33 -11.43 -4.34
N THR A 514 20.92 -10.36 -3.80
CA THR A 514 21.14 -10.18 -2.35
C THR A 514 20.63 -8.82 -1.88
N SER A 515 20.24 -8.70 -0.61
CA SER A 515 19.90 -7.43 0.04
C SER A 515 21.16 -6.62 0.39
N PHE A 516 21.09 -5.28 0.25
CA PHE A 516 22.21 -4.37 0.51
C PHE A 516 21.84 -3.33 1.57
N ILE A 517 22.78 -3.01 2.45
CA ILE A 517 22.64 -1.92 3.42
C ILE A 517 23.42 -0.72 2.90
N CYS A 518 22.79 0.46 2.91
CA CYS A 518 23.41 1.71 2.51
C CYS A 518 23.03 2.82 3.52
N ASN A 519 24.01 3.56 4.03
CA ASN A 519 23.81 4.70 4.95
C ASN A 519 22.86 4.42 6.13
N SER A 520 23.00 3.27 6.79
CA SER A 520 22.23 2.89 8.00
C SER A 520 20.70 2.80 7.85
N GLN A 521 20.18 2.72 6.63
CA GLN A 521 18.77 2.39 6.34
C GLN A 521 18.67 1.30 5.26
N TYR A 522 17.62 0.49 5.32
CA TYR A 522 17.36 -0.54 4.31
C TYR A 522 16.94 0.13 3.01
N ILE A 523 17.73 -0.02 1.93
CA ILE A 523 17.25 0.27 0.58
C ILE A 523 16.50 -0.97 0.11
N LEU A 524 15.17 -0.92 0.20
CA LEU A 524 14.32 -1.80 -0.58
C LEU A 524 14.35 -1.27 -2.02
N HIS A 525 15.09 -1.95 -2.88
CA HIS A 525 15.06 -1.71 -4.32
C HIS A 525 13.68 -2.13 -4.84
N ASN A 526 12.65 -1.30 -4.65
CA ASN A 526 11.32 -1.56 -5.20
C ASN A 526 11.15 -0.75 -6.47
N SER A 527 11.44 -1.32 -7.63
CA SER A 527 11.09 -0.68 -8.90
C SER A 527 9.57 -0.74 -9.11
N ILE A 528 9.02 0.23 -9.87
CA ILE A 528 7.61 0.27 -10.30
C ILE A 528 7.14 -1.11 -10.81
N GLU A 529 8.03 -1.82 -11.51
CA GLU A 529 7.75 -3.15 -12.05
C GLU A 529 7.46 -4.21 -10.98
N GLN A 530 7.94 -4.09 -9.74
CA GLN A 530 7.83 -5.15 -8.74
C GLN A 530 6.40 -5.28 -8.20
N ASP A 531 5.77 -4.15 -7.90
CA ASP A 531 4.43 -4.10 -7.31
C ASP A 531 3.31 -4.25 -8.36
N ALA A 532 3.60 -3.99 -9.64
CA ALA A 532 2.67 -4.20 -10.75
C ALA A 532 2.45 -5.70 -11.05
N ASP A 533 1.22 -6.10 -11.32
CA ASP A 533 0.91 -7.48 -11.74
C ASP A 533 1.01 -7.63 -13.27
N LEU A 534 0.71 -6.56 -14.01
CA LEU A 534 0.85 -6.48 -15.46
C LEU A 534 1.59 -5.19 -15.84
N VAL A 535 2.60 -5.29 -16.70
CA VAL A 535 3.31 -4.14 -17.26
C VAL A 535 3.19 -4.18 -18.78
N LEU A 536 2.49 -3.20 -19.33
CA LEU A 536 2.29 -3.00 -20.76
C LEU A 536 3.14 -1.82 -21.23
N MET A 537 3.87 -1.98 -22.33
CA MET A 537 4.69 -0.92 -22.91
C MET A 537 4.29 -0.65 -24.36
N LEU A 538 3.97 0.61 -24.66
CA LEU A 538 3.65 1.06 -26.01
C LEU A 538 4.92 1.47 -26.75
N TYR A 539 5.09 0.92 -27.95
CA TYR A 539 6.18 1.24 -28.86
C TYR A 539 5.65 1.47 -30.28
N ARG A 540 5.97 2.62 -30.87
CA ARG A 540 5.63 2.96 -32.25
C ARG A 540 6.90 3.22 -33.02
N GLU A 541 7.22 2.35 -33.97
CA GLU A 541 8.44 2.49 -34.77
C GLU A 541 8.39 3.74 -35.67
N ALA A 542 7.23 4.05 -36.24
CA ALA A 542 7.00 5.24 -37.06
C ALA A 542 7.28 6.57 -36.34
N TYR A 543 7.27 6.60 -34.99
CA TYR A 543 7.66 7.79 -34.24
C TYR A 543 9.16 8.08 -34.32
N TYR A 544 9.99 7.04 -34.52
CA TYR A 544 11.44 7.15 -34.56
C TYR A 544 12.02 7.16 -35.97
N ASN A 545 11.33 6.53 -36.92
CA ASN A 545 11.80 6.33 -38.28
C ASN A 545 10.84 6.99 -39.28
N ASN A 546 11.17 8.22 -39.71
CA ASN A 546 10.36 8.98 -40.68
C ASN A 546 10.30 8.34 -42.08
N GLN A 547 11.11 7.30 -42.35
CA GLN A 547 11.15 6.57 -43.63
C GLN A 547 10.15 5.40 -43.69
N ILE A 548 9.57 5.00 -42.55
CA ILE A 548 8.51 3.99 -42.55
C ILE A 548 7.25 4.67 -43.09
N ILE A 549 6.76 4.16 -44.22
CA ILE A 549 5.60 4.66 -44.95
C ILE A 549 4.41 4.76 -43.97
N GLN A 550 3.69 5.89 -44.03
CA GLN A 550 2.51 6.21 -43.20
C GLN A 550 1.37 5.18 -43.26
N ASP A 551 1.45 4.19 -44.15
CA ASP A 551 0.37 3.27 -44.52
C ASP A 551 0.05 2.22 -43.45
N LYS A 552 0.96 1.99 -42.49
CA LYS A 552 0.71 1.07 -41.38
C LYS A 552 1.15 1.71 -40.07
N GLN A 553 0.27 2.53 -39.47
CA GLN A 553 0.45 3.10 -38.13
C GLN A 553 0.35 2.04 -37.02
N ILE A 554 1.16 0.99 -37.14
CA ILE A 554 1.21 -0.13 -36.21
C ILE A 554 1.87 0.33 -34.92
N THR A 555 1.28 -0.09 -33.81
CA THR A 555 1.79 0.09 -32.46
C THR A 555 2.00 -1.26 -31.83
N ASN A 556 3.22 -1.51 -31.38
CA ASN A 556 3.56 -2.71 -30.64
C ASN A 556 3.24 -2.49 -29.16
N LEU A 557 2.28 -3.25 -28.65
CA LEU A 557 1.99 -3.37 -27.23
C LEU A 557 2.78 -4.55 -26.67
N ILE A 558 3.80 -4.25 -25.87
CA ILE A 558 4.70 -5.23 -25.28
C ILE A 558 4.22 -5.54 -23.86
N ILE A 559 3.83 -6.79 -23.61
CA ILE A 559 3.53 -7.29 -22.27
C ILE A 559 4.87 -7.65 -21.63
N ALA A 560 5.50 -6.66 -20.99
CA ALA A 560 6.85 -6.77 -20.44
C ALA A 560 6.90 -7.57 -19.13
N LYS A 561 5.80 -7.59 -18.37
CA LYS A 561 5.64 -8.40 -17.16
C LYS A 561 4.20 -8.86 -17.05
N HIS A 562 4.00 -10.12 -16.69
CA HIS A 562 2.70 -10.66 -16.30
C HIS A 562 2.92 -11.63 -15.13
N ARG A 563 2.35 -11.32 -13.96
CA ARG A 563 2.57 -12.11 -12.73
C ARG A 563 1.86 -13.46 -12.77
N ASN A 564 0.79 -13.56 -13.54
CA ASN A 564 -0.15 -14.67 -13.54
C ASN A 564 -0.21 -15.41 -14.89
N GLY A 565 0.72 -15.13 -15.81
CA GLY A 565 0.70 -15.73 -17.15
C GLY A 565 1.89 -15.31 -18.02
N PRO A 566 1.84 -15.60 -19.33
CA PRO A 566 2.96 -15.36 -20.23
C PRO A 566 3.13 -13.87 -20.59
N THR A 567 4.34 -13.52 -21.00
CA THR A 567 4.66 -12.26 -21.69
C THR A 567 4.52 -12.43 -23.20
N GLY A 568 4.44 -11.34 -23.94
CA GLY A 568 4.27 -11.38 -25.39
C GLY A 568 4.19 -9.99 -26.00
N ASN A 569 4.14 -9.94 -27.33
CA ASN A 569 3.96 -8.70 -28.09
C ASN A 569 2.67 -8.81 -28.89
N ILE A 570 1.93 -7.71 -28.95
CA ILE A 570 0.69 -7.59 -29.72
C ILE A 570 0.83 -6.39 -30.64
N GLU A 571 0.35 -6.52 -31.87
CA GLU A 571 0.30 -5.43 -32.82
C GLU A 571 -1.10 -4.83 -32.83
N LEU A 572 -1.19 -3.51 -32.71
CA LEU A 572 -2.44 -2.75 -32.75
C LEU A 572 -2.36 -1.67 -33.82
N GLN A 573 -3.47 -1.40 -34.50
CA GLN A 573 -3.54 -0.27 -35.44
C GLN A 573 -3.89 1.00 -34.68
N PHE A 574 -3.02 2.02 -34.75
CA PHE A 574 -3.33 3.35 -34.20
C PHE A 574 -3.99 4.22 -35.26
N ASN A 575 -5.14 4.79 -34.94
CA ASN A 575 -5.81 5.77 -35.76
C ASN A 575 -5.61 7.19 -35.19
N PRO A 576 -4.85 8.07 -35.87
CA PRO A 576 -4.53 9.40 -35.37
C PRO A 576 -5.73 10.35 -35.45
N THR A 577 -6.72 10.10 -36.31
CA THR A 577 -7.87 11.00 -36.48
C THR A 577 -8.77 11.00 -35.26
N PHE A 578 -8.96 9.82 -34.66
CA PHE A 578 -9.78 9.61 -33.47
C PHE A 578 -8.95 9.41 -32.21
N SER A 579 -7.61 9.38 -32.35
CA SER A 579 -6.68 9.00 -31.29
C SER A 579 -7.06 7.63 -30.69
N SER A 580 -7.44 6.66 -31.51
CA SER A 580 -7.94 5.35 -31.08
C SER A 580 -7.02 4.20 -31.48
N PHE A 581 -7.18 3.04 -30.84
CA PHE A 581 -6.51 1.79 -31.19
C PHE A 581 -7.53 0.74 -31.63
N HIS A 582 -7.18 -0.06 -32.64
CA HIS A 582 -8.01 -1.15 -33.16
C HIS A 582 -7.21 -2.46 -33.23
N ASN A 583 -7.92 -3.60 -33.12
CA ASN A 583 -7.37 -4.93 -33.38
C ASN A 583 -7.00 -5.05 -34.87
N LEU A 584 -5.91 -5.77 -35.18
CA LEU A 584 -5.47 -6.09 -36.54
C LEU A 584 -6.14 -7.34 -37.11
#